data_AF-A0A838I6I6-F1
#
_entry.id   AF-A0A838I6I6-F1
#
_cell.length_a   1.000
_cell.length_b   1.000
_cell.length_c   1.000
_cell.angle_alpha   90.00
_cell.angle_beta   90.00
_cell.angle_gamma   90.00
#
_symmetry.space_group_name_H-M   'P 1'
#
loop_
_entity.id
_entity.type
_entity.pdbx_description
1 polymer ?
#
loop_
_entity_poly.entity_id
_entity_poly.type
_entity_poly.pdbx_seq_one_letter_code
_entity_poly.pdbx_strand_id
1 'polypeptide(L)'
;MNLELHPVLSRPLGVIGAGRVGRALSDGLREAGATVVGPARRGEVPRGCHAIVLCVPDAEIERAAATVLGSAPFVGHTSGATPLSALAPAGAAAFGLHPLQTFAPPPARTPLGGVGAAVA
;
A
#
# COMPACT_ATOMS: atom_id res chain seq x y z
N MET A 1 9.76 -23.98 3.54
CA MET A 1 10.02 -23.24 4.79
C MET A 1 8.67 -22.74 5.28
N ASN A 2 8.18 -23.31 6.38
CA ASN A 2 6.85 -23.04 6.91
C ASN A 2 6.85 -21.59 7.43
N LEU A 3 6.26 -20.64 6.69
CA LEU A 3 5.93 -19.34 7.27
C LEU A 3 4.75 -19.59 8.21
N GLU A 4 5.02 -19.73 9.51
CA GLU A 4 3.99 -19.37 10.47
C GLU A 4 3.58 -17.94 10.14
N LEU A 5 2.34 -17.77 9.71
CA LEU A 5 1.80 -16.48 9.33
C LEU A 5 1.89 -15.58 10.56
N HIS A 6 2.85 -14.65 10.54
CA HIS A 6 3.05 -13.68 11.62
C HIS A 6 1.70 -13.05 11.97
N PRO A 7 1.35 -12.79 13.24
CA PRO A 7 0.02 -12.31 13.64
C PRO A 7 -0.48 -11.08 12.87
N VAL A 8 0.42 -10.27 12.28
CA VAL A 8 0.10 -9.16 11.36
C VAL A 8 -0.59 -9.61 10.06
N LEU A 9 -0.27 -10.80 9.52
CA LEU A 9 -0.84 -11.36 8.30
C LEU A 9 -2.27 -11.89 8.49
N SER A 10 -2.75 -12.00 9.74
CA SER A 10 -4.13 -12.43 10.03
C SER A 10 -5.18 -11.37 9.74
N ARG A 11 -4.78 -10.10 9.56
CA ARG A 11 -5.69 -8.97 9.27
C ARG A 11 -5.49 -8.46 7.84
N PRO A 12 -6.56 -8.00 7.16
CA PRO A 12 -6.44 -7.53 5.78
C PRO A 12 -5.54 -6.31 5.62
N LEU A 13 -4.87 -6.20 4.48
CA LEU A 13 -4.14 -5.02 4.03
C LEU A 13 -4.94 -4.31 2.94
N GLY A 14 -5.12 -3.01 3.08
CA GLY A 14 -5.77 -2.16 2.09
C GLY A 14 -4.76 -1.61 1.09
N VAL A 15 -5.08 -1.62 -0.20
CA VAL A 15 -4.29 -0.95 -1.23
C VAL A 15 -5.19 0.01 -1.98
N ILE A 16 -4.76 1.27 -2.13
CA ILE A 16 -5.46 2.29 -2.93
C ILE A 16 -4.58 2.67 -4.12
N GLY A 17 -5.17 2.74 -5.31
CA GLY A 17 -4.50 3.09 -6.55
C GLY A 17 -4.31 1.89 -7.48
N ALA A 18 -5.21 1.72 -8.45
CA ALA A 18 -5.15 0.63 -9.43
C ALA A 18 -4.16 0.87 -10.60
N GLY A 19 -3.08 1.60 -10.33
CA GLY A 19 -1.97 1.86 -11.26
C GLY A 19 -0.92 0.74 -11.23
N ARG A 20 0.28 1.03 -11.75
CA ARG A 20 1.37 0.04 -11.86
C ARG A 20 1.78 -0.52 -10.49
N VAL A 21 2.08 0.38 -9.55
CA VAL A 21 2.56 0.01 -8.20
C VAL A 21 1.47 -0.70 -7.40
N GLY A 22 0.26 -0.17 -7.32
CA GLY A 22 -0.78 -0.78 -6.48
C GLY A 22 -1.24 -2.15 -6.98
N ARG A 23 -1.21 -2.41 -8.29
CA ARG A 23 -1.42 -3.76 -8.83
C ARG A 23 -0.31 -4.72 -8.43
N ALA A 24 0.95 -4.33 -8.67
CA ALA A 24 2.11 -5.13 -8.30
C ALA A 24 2.15 -5.43 -6.80
N LEU A 25 1.89 -4.43 -5.95
CA LEU A 25 1.82 -4.57 -4.51
C LEU A 25 0.70 -5.51 -4.09
N SER A 26 -0.50 -5.35 -4.66
CA SER A 26 -1.63 -6.23 -4.33
C SER A 26 -1.36 -7.68 -4.74
N ASP A 27 -0.76 -7.90 -5.90
CA ASP A 27 -0.42 -9.24 -6.38
C ASP A 27 0.69 -9.87 -5.53
N GLY A 28 1.78 -9.13 -5.27
CA GLY A 28 2.89 -9.62 -4.44
C GLY A 28 2.48 -9.93 -2.99
N LEU A 29 1.62 -9.11 -2.39
CA LEU A 29 1.07 -9.39 -1.06
C LEU A 29 0.20 -10.66 -1.04
N ARG A 30 -0.62 -10.89 -2.09
CA ARG A 30 -1.41 -12.12 -2.21
C ARG A 30 -0.55 -13.35 -2.44
N GLU A 31 0.48 -13.23 -3.28
CA GLU A 31 1.48 -14.28 -3.49
C GLU A 31 2.21 -14.65 -2.19
N ALA A 32 2.42 -13.67 -1.29
CA ALA A 32 2.97 -13.87 0.04
C ALA A 32 1.94 -14.40 1.08
N GLY A 33 0.69 -14.68 0.67
CA GLY A 33 -0.36 -15.23 1.53
C GLY A 33 -1.14 -14.21 2.36
N ALA A 34 -0.94 -12.90 2.14
CA ALA A 34 -1.70 -11.87 2.84
C ALA A 34 -3.13 -11.72 2.26
N THR A 35 -4.09 -11.37 3.12
CA THR A 35 -5.42 -10.96 2.67
C THR A 35 -5.38 -9.49 2.22
N VAL A 36 -5.75 -9.21 0.97
CA VAL A 36 -5.66 -7.85 0.39
C VAL A 36 -7.02 -7.34 -0.09
N VAL A 37 -7.42 -6.17 0.40
CA VAL A 37 -8.59 -5.40 -0.04
C VAL A 37 -8.13 -4.31 -1.01
N GLY A 38 -8.43 -4.49 -2.30
CA GLY A 38 -8.03 -3.56 -3.36
C GLY A 38 -7.29 -4.23 -4.53
N PRO A 39 -6.66 -3.44 -5.44
CA PRO A 39 -6.45 -2.01 -5.30
C PRO A 39 -7.73 -1.22 -5.55
N ALA A 40 -8.14 -0.46 -4.53
CA ALA A 40 -9.30 0.44 -4.58
C ALA A 40 -9.03 1.63 -5.50
N ARG A 41 -10.08 2.15 -6.14
CA ARG A 41 -10.03 3.33 -7.02
C ARG A 41 -10.39 4.60 -6.23
N ARG A 42 -10.33 5.75 -6.92
CA ARG A 42 -10.70 7.04 -6.34
C ARG A 42 -12.12 6.98 -5.75
N GLY A 43 -12.27 7.35 -4.48
CA GLY A 43 -13.54 7.35 -3.75
C GLY A 43 -13.88 6.04 -3.04
N GLU A 44 -13.13 4.96 -3.28
CA GLU A 44 -13.28 3.69 -2.59
C GLU A 44 -12.33 3.63 -1.39
N VAL A 45 -12.83 3.20 -0.23
CA VAL A 45 -12.06 3.11 1.02
C VAL A 45 -12.08 1.67 1.53
N PRO A 46 -10.93 0.96 1.52
CA PRO A 46 -10.79 -0.33 2.19
C PRO A 46 -11.13 -0.21 3.69
N ARG A 47 -11.96 -1.13 4.21
CA ARG A 47 -12.39 -1.15 5.61
C ARG A 47 -11.87 -2.40 6.33
N GLY A 48 -11.78 -2.32 7.66
CA GLY A 48 -11.34 -3.45 8.50
C GLY A 48 -9.86 -3.83 8.31
N CYS A 49 -9.09 -3.02 7.58
CA CYS A 49 -7.70 -3.29 7.28
C CYS A 49 -6.81 -2.91 8.48
N HIS A 50 -5.69 -3.62 8.63
CA HIS A 50 -4.66 -3.27 9.62
C HIS A 50 -3.77 -2.11 9.13
N ALA A 51 -3.53 -2.06 7.82
CA ALA A 51 -2.84 -0.94 7.18
C ALA A 51 -3.48 -0.63 5.83
N ILE A 52 -3.37 0.62 5.38
CA ILE A 52 -3.72 1.05 4.02
C ILE A 52 -2.48 1.63 3.36
N VAL A 53 -2.12 1.13 2.17
CA VAL A 53 -1.02 1.66 1.35
C VAL A 53 -1.57 2.47 0.17
N LEU A 54 -1.20 3.74 0.11
CA LEU A 54 -1.53 4.67 -0.96
C LEU A 54 -0.51 4.53 -2.10
N CYS A 55 -0.93 3.86 -3.17
CA CYS A 55 -0.20 3.70 -4.42
C CYS A 55 -0.76 4.65 -5.49
N VAL A 56 -0.90 5.93 -5.11
CA VAL A 56 -1.43 7.01 -5.95
C VAL A 56 -0.28 7.90 -6.45
N PRO A 57 -0.49 8.75 -7.49
CA PRO A 57 0.50 9.76 -7.86
C PRO A 57 0.83 10.67 -6.65
N ASP A 58 2.09 11.10 -6.55
CA ASP A 58 2.59 11.88 -5.40
C ASP A 58 1.72 13.09 -5.06
N ALA A 59 1.29 13.84 -6.08
CA ALA A 59 0.42 15.01 -5.92
C ALA A 59 -0.97 14.69 -5.30
N GLU A 60 -1.38 13.42 -5.28
CA GLU A 60 -2.66 12.97 -4.73
C GLU A 60 -2.54 12.34 -3.34
N ILE A 61 -1.32 12.18 -2.80
CA ILE A 61 -1.08 11.46 -1.53
C ILE A 61 -1.86 12.12 -0.38
N GLU A 62 -1.75 13.45 -0.22
CA GLU A 62 -2.42 14.17 0.86
C GLU A 62 -3.95 14.03 0.79
N ARG A 63 -4.51 14.17 -0.42
CA ARG A 63 -5.95 14.02 -0.67
C ARG A 63 -6.43 12.59 -0.41
N ALA A 64 -5.63 11.59 -0.83
CA ALA A 64 -5.94 10.18 -0.57
C ALA A 64 -5.84 9.87 0.93
N ALA A 65 -4.88 10.44 1.65
CA ALA A 65 -4.75 10.32 3.10
C ALA A 65 -5.98 10.86 3.82
N ALA A 66 -6.46 12.04 3.44
CA ALA A 66 -7.69 12.61 4.01
C ALA A 66 -8.92 11.72 3.77
N THR A 67 -8.98 11.04 2.62
CA THR A 67 -10.10 10.14 2.26
C THR A 67 -10.17 8.91 3.17
N VAL A 68 -9.04 8.48 3.75
CA VAL A 68 -8.97 7.27 4.59
C VAL A 68 -8.92 7.57 6.09
N LEU A 69 -9.23 8.80 6.50
CA LEU A 69 -9.26 9.20 7.92
C LEU A 69 -10.03 8.18 8.77
N GLY A 70 -9.36 7.65 9.80
CA GLY A 70 -9.94 6.69 10.75
C GLY A 70 -10.24 5.30 10.18
N SER A 71 -9.78 4.98 8.96
CA SER A 71 -10.11 3.70 8.30
C SER A 71 -9.15 2.54 8.63
N ALA A 72 -7.93 2.86 9.11
CA ALA A 72 -6.94 1.90 9.57
C ALA A 72 -5.99 2.54 10.60
N PRO A 73 -5.36 1.77 11.50
CA PRO A 73 -4.38 2.29 12.46
C PRO A 73 -3.06 2.70 11.81
N PHE A 74 -2.72 2.14 10.64
CA PHE A 74 -1.54 2.49 9.86
C PHE A 74 -1.92 2.94 8.45
N VAL A 75 -1.31 4.01 7.97
CA VAL A 75 -1.43 4.48 6.58
C VAL A 75 -0.04 4.77 6.05
N GLY A 76 0.27 4.29 4.86
CA GLY A 76 1.57 4.54 4.22
C GLY A 76 1.46 4.86 2.75
N HIS A 77 2.55 5.30 2.13
CA HIS A 77 2.62 5.53 0.69
C HIS A 77 3.88 4.94 0.06
N THR A 78 3.87 4.81 -1.26
CA THR A 78 4.99 4.25 -2.02
C THR A 78 5.92 5.28 -2.67
N SER A 79 5.66 6.58 -2.50
CA SER A 79 6.58 7.62 -2.98
C SER A 79 7.89 7.57 -2.19
N GLY A 80 9.01 7.67 -2.91
CA GLY A 80 10.34 7.87 -2.33
C GLY A 80 10.73 9.33 -2.15
N ALA A 81 9.87 10.27 -2.57
CA ALA A 81 10.12 11.71 -2.55
C ALA A 81 9.15 12.47 -1.65
N THR A 82 7.93 11.96 -1.46
CA THR A 82 6.91 12.60 -0.63
C THR A 82 7.20 12.31 0.85
N PRO A 83 7.20 13.31 1.74
CA PRO A 83 7.43 13.10 3.17
C PRO A 83 6.21 12.49 3.86
N LEU A 84 6.44 11.76 4.97
CA LEU A 84 5.36 11.16 5.77
C LEU A 84 4.38 12.18 6.34
N SER A 85 4.77 13.46 6.47
CA SER A 85 3.87 14.53 6.89
C SER A 85 2.67 14.72 5.94
N ALA A 86 2.79 14.32 4.66
CA ALA A 86 1.67 14.31 3.72
C ALA A 86 0.55 13.33 4.13
N LEU A 87 0.84 12.37 5.01
CA LEU A 87 -0.14 11.42 5.53
C LEU A 87 -0.86 11.91 6.80
N ALA A 88 -0.48 13.07 7.35
CA ALA A 88 -1.11 13.63 8.55
C ALA A 88 -2.65 13.69 8.48
N PRO A 89 -3.30 14.02 7.35
CA PRO A 89 -4.76 14.03 7.24
C PRO A 89 -5.45 12.66 7.47
N ALA A 90 -4.71 11.55 7.43
CA ALA A 90 -5.26 10.23 7.72
C ALA A 90 -5.51 9.99 9.21
N GLY A 91 -4.90 10.78 10.11
CA GLY A 91 -5.02 10.60 11.56
C GLY A 91 -4.55 9.22 12.05
N ALA A 92 -3.58 8.63 11.36
CA ALA A 92 -3.07 7.28 11.59
C ALA A 92 -1.53 7.28 11.73
N ALA A 93 -0.96 6.18 12.23
CA ALA A 93 0.49 6.02 12.23
C ALA A 93 0.99 5.93 10.78
N ALA A 94 1.90 6.83 10.41
CA ALA A 94 2.41 6.99 9.06
C ALA A 94 3.61 6.06 8.79
N PHE A 95 3.72 5.54 7.57
CA PHE A 95 4.92 4.82 7.12
C PHE A 95 5.21 5.01 5.62
N GLY A 96 6.46 4.79 5.24
CA GLY A 96 6.91 4.77 3.85
C GLY A 96 7.31 3.35 3.43
N LEU A 97 6.95 2.95 2.22
CA LEU A 97 7.46 1.72 1.60
C LEU A 97 7.73 2.00 0.12
N HIS A 98 8.99 2.24 -0.24
CA HIS A 98 9.38 2.54 -1.61
C HIS A 98 10.15 1.36 -2.24
N PRO A 99 9.50 0.54 -3.10
CA PRO A 99 10.18 -0.54 -3.80
C PRO A 99 11.22 0.01 -4.78
N LEU A 100 12.44 -0.52 -4.73
CA LEU A 100 13.59 -0.06 -5.52
C LEU A 100 13.62 -0.72 -6.90
N GLN A 101 12.52 -0.63 -7.64
CA GLN A 101 12.40 -1.17 -8.99
C GLN A 101 11.50 -0.33 -9.88
N THR A 102 11.63 -0.55 -11.20
CA THR A 102 10.70 0.00 -12.20
C THR A 102 9.48 -0.90 -12.33
N PHE A 103 8.30 -0.30 -12.42
CA PHE A 103 7.04 -1.02 -12.61
C PHE A 103 6.56 -0.96 -14.06
N ALA A 104 6.31 -2.12 -14.65
CA ALA A 104 5.85 -2.24 -16.02
C ALA A 104 4.41 -1.69 -16.19
N PRO A 105 4.05 -1.16 -17.37
CA PRO A 105 2.67 -0.81 -17.66
C PRO A 105 1.79 -2.07 -17.79
N PRO A 106 0.51 -2.01 -17.39
CA PRO A 106 -0.44 -3.08 -17.68
C PRO A 106 -0.53 -3.37 -19.20
N PRO A 107 -0.75 -4.64 -19.60
CA PRO A 107 -1.11 -5.78 -18.77
C PRO A 107 0.09 -6.55 -18.17
N ALA A 108 1.34 -6.09 -18.39
CA ALA A 108 2.52 -6.79 -17.88
C ALA A 108 2.53 -6.84 -16.34
N ARG A 109 2.85 -8.01 -15.79
CA ARG A 109 3.05 -8.20 -14.35
C ARG A 109 4.42 -7.68 -13.95
N THR A 110 4.54 -7.16 -12.72
CA THR A 110 5.82 -6.81 -12.08
C THR A 110 5.92 -7.55 -10.75
N PRO A 111 6.65 -8.68 -10.70
CA PRO A 111 6.85 -9.42 -9.45
C PRO A 111 7.54 -8.56 -8.38
N LEU A 112 7.18 -8.77 -7.11
CA LEU A 112 7.81 -8.09 -5.97
C LEU A 112 8.72 -9.01 -5.14
N GLY A 113 8.70 -10.31 -5.37
CA GLY A 113 9.54 -11.26 -4.65
C GLY A 113 11.03 -10.93 -4.81
N GLY A 114 11.75 -10.78 -3.70
CA GLY A 114 13.19 -10.50 -3.67
C GLY A 114 13.59 -9.06 -3.97
N VAL A 115 12.63 -8.15 -4.18
CA VAL A 115 12.90 -6.73 -4.46
C VAL A 115 13.22 -5.97 -3.16
N GLY A 116 14.32 -5.21 -3.16
CA GLY A 116 14.65 -4.32 -2.05
C GLY A 116 13.67 -3.14 -1.94
N ALA A 117 13.45 -2.64 -0.73
CA ALA A 117 12.62 -1.46 -0.50
C ALA A 117 13.24 -0.54 0.57
N ALA A 118 13.07 0.77 0.39
CA ALA A 118 13.30 1.73 1.45
C ALA A 118 12.06 1.82 2.35
N VAL A 119 12.27 1.96 3.66
CA VAL A 119 11.21 2.07 4.68
C VAL A 119 11.45 3.28 5.58
N ALA A 120 10.37 3.92 6.03
CA ALA A 120 10.39 5.10 6.91
C ALA A 120 9.19 5.08 7.86
#